data_AF-A0A443ZUW5-F1
#
_entry.id   AF-A0A443ZUW5-F1
#
_cell.length_a   1.000
_cell.length_b   1.000
_cell.length_c   1.000
_cell.angle_alpha   90.00
_cell.angle_beta   90.00
_cell.angle_gamma   90.00
#
_symmetry.space_group_name_H-M   'P 1'
#
loop_
_entity.id
_entity.type
_entity.pdbx_description
1 polymer ?
#
loop_
_entity_poly.entity_id
_entity_poly.type
_entity_poly.pdbx_seq_one_letter_code
_entity_poly.pdbx_strand_id
1 'polypeptide(L)'
;MRHNANLYLSEEEISRRDERIAQTVACIEGLEQRFSLGIHPAKYANLLIPGDSPGIHFPGKRVFGEAWLDKKLDYLEELLLKELATAVLTGIEKRPRNDPTLRGSAWRVAEKLCVYRFAGDYPFYQDPDNDYPPPYEFDCDVAALRIGLSDLVEVVCERIEKQHMRYRLWDADAIEQLEHYLYYEVPDSDLYIEGALSTRVYGRPADVKEFLAGVADAIAELPVRELTECTFPDDYPEQVRFSDYVPPQNMTAEQIDQLYQNYLKWYEAEKRL
;
A
#
# COMPACT_ATOMS: atom_id res chain seq x y z
N MET A 1 -3.92 38.94 -11.40
CA MET A 1 -5.12 39.69 -11.88
C MET A 1 -6.21 38.67 -12.19
N ARG A 2 -7.37 38.75 -11.53
CA ARG A 2 -8.51 37.80 -11.66
C ARG A 2 -9.39 38.04 -12.90
N HIS A 3 -8.94 38.84 -13.87
CA HIS A 3 -9.77 39.26 -15.00
C HIS A 3 -10.11 38.02 -15.85
N ASN A 4 -11.40 37.65 -15.86
CA ASN A 4 -12.01 36.51 -16.54
C ASN A 4 -12.13 35.18 -15.76
N ALA A 5 -11.64 35.10 -14.52
CA ALA A 5 -11.75 33.86 -13.71
C ALA A 5 -13.19 33.51 -13.27
N ASN A 6 -14.06 34.52 -13.18
CA ASN A 6 -15.45 34.40 -12.76
C ASN A 6 -16.44 34.49 -13.94
N LEU A 7 -15.91 34.58 -15.16
CA LEU A 7 -16.72 34.72 -16.36
C LEU A 7 -17.58 33.45 -16.54
N TYR A 8 -18.87 33.64 -16.77
CA TYR A 8 -19.85 32.56 -16.97
C TYR A 8 -20.19 31.71 -15.73
N LEU A 9 -19.80 32.15 -14.53
CA LEU A 9 -20.19 31.52 -13.28
C LEU A 9 -21.18 32.42 -12.52
N SER A 10 -22.12 31.80 -11.83
CA SER A 10 -22.98 32.45 -10.84
C SER A 10 -22.19 32.77 -9.57
N GLU A 11 -22.70 33.71 -8.76
CA GLU A 11 -22.11 34.05 -7.46
C GLU A 11 -22.06 32.83 -6.52
N GLU A 12 -23.04 31.93 -6.61
CA GLU A 12 -23.08 30.68 -5.85
C GLU A 12 -21.94 29.74 -6.28
N GLU A 13 -21.75 29.53 -7.59
CA GLU A 13 -20.66 28.69 -8.11
C GLU A 13 -19.27 29.25 -7.77
N ILE A 14 -19.11 30.57 -7.80
CA ILE A 14 -17.87 31.24 -7.39
C ILE A 14 -17.63 31.03 -5.89
N SER A 15 -18.67 31.19 -5.07
CA SER A 15 -18.56 31.03 -3.62
C SER A 15 -18.21 29.60 -3.23
N ARG A 16 -18.89 28.60 -3.80
CA ARG A 16 -18.59 27.17 -3.55
C ARG A 16 -17.16 26.81 -3.97
N ARG A 17 -16.70 27.28 -5.12
CA ARG A 17 -15.32 27.06 -5.58
C ARG A 17 -14.31 27.68 -4.63
N ASP A 18 -14.48 28.94 -4.29
CA ASP A 18 -13.52 29.69 -3.47
C ASP A 18 -13.48 29.13 -2.03
N GLU A 19 -14.61 28.67 -1.49
CA GLU A 19 -14.69 27.93 -0.22
C GLU A 19 -13.91 26.62 -0.28
N ARG A 20 -14.13 25.79 -1.31
CA ARG A 20 -13.38 24.53 -1.50
C ARG A 20 -11.88 24.77 -1.64
N ILE A 21 -11.47 25.81 -2.38
CA ILE A 21 -10.05 26.20 -2.48
C ILE A 21 -9.48 26.54 -1.10
N ALA A 22 -10.20 27.34 -0.30
CA ALA A 22 -9.75 27.73 1.03
C ALA A 22 -9.61 26.50 1.96
N GLN A 23 -10.57 25.57 1.91
CA GLN A 23 -10.51 24.31 2.66
C GLN A 23 -9.31 23.45 2.24
N THR A 24 -9.04 23.32 0.93
CA THR A 24 -7.87 22.57 0.44
C THR A 24 -6.56 23.20 0.92
N VAL A 25 -6.42 24.53 0.84
CA VAL A 25 -5.19 25.22 1.29
C VAL A 25 -4.99 25.05 2.79
N ALA A 26 -6.03 25.27 3.60
CA ALA A 26 -5.97 25.08 5.05
C ALA A 26 -5.59 23.64 5.42
N CYS A 27 -6.05 22.65 4.66
CA CYS A 27 -5.65 21.27 4.87
C CYS A 27 -4.16 21.04 4.62
N ILE A 28 -3.63 21.54 3.50
CA ILE A 28 -2.20 21.38 3.16
C ILE A 28 -1.33 22.05 4.22
N GLU A 29 -1.75 23.22 4.72
CA GLU A 29 -1.10 23.90 5.84
C GLU A 29 -1.17 23.06 7.12
N GLY A 30 -2.32 22.45 7.42
CA GLY A 30 -2.49 21.56 8.57
C GLY A 30 -1.61 20.31 8.50
N LEU A 31 -1.49 19.69 7.32
CA LEU A 31 -0.60 18.54 7.09
C LEU A 31 0.87 18.92 7.33
N GLU A 32 1.32 20.04 6.77
CA GLU A 32 2.69 20.52 6.99
C GLU A 32 2.94 20.84 8.47
N GLN A 33 2.01 21.51 9.15
CA GLN A 33 2.13 21.83 10.57
C GLN A 33 2.17 20.57 11.45
N ARG A 34 1.28 19.61 11.20
CA ARG A 34 1.15 18.40 12.02
C ARG A 34 2.34 17.47 11.86
N PHE A 35 2.85 17.32 10.64
CA PHE A 35 3.81 16.26 10.31
C PHE A 35 5.19 16.77 9.88
N SER A 36 5.39 18.10 9.77
CA SER A 36 6.68 18.70 9.34
C SER A 36 7.21 18.02 8.07
N LEU A 37 6.38 17.99 7.04
CA LEU A 37 6.61 17.22 5.83
C LEU A 37 7.70 17.84 4.95
N GLY A 38 8.02 19.12 5.18
CA GLY A 38 8.90 19.88 4.31
C GLY A 38 8.22 20.26 2.99
N ILE A 39 6.88 20.21 2.94
CA ILE A 39 6.12 20.71 1.80
C ILE A 39 5.96 22.23 1.90
N HIS A 40 5.78 22.91 0.77
CA HIS A 40 5.58 24.36 0.75
C HIS A 40 4.11 24.69 0.42
N PRO A 41 3.23 24.93 1.41
CA PRO A 41 1.81 25.19 1.16
C PRO A 41 1.54 26.30 0.15
N ALA A 42 2.39 27.33 0.13
CA ALA A 42 2.31 28.44 -0.84
C ALA A 42 2.42 27.97 -2.30
N LYS A 43 3.21 26.92 -2.60
CA LYS A 43 3.31 26.33 -3.94
C LYS A 43 1.96 25.77 -4.39
N TYR A 44 1.26 25.10 -3.49
CA TYR A 44 -0.03 24.47 -3.75
C TYR A 44 -1.17 25.49 -3.84
N ALA A 45 -1.18 26.48 -2.94
CA ALA A 45 -2.13 27.59 -3.01
C ALA A 45 -2.07 28.32 -4.36
N ASN A 46 -0.87 28.51 -4.92
CA ASN A 46 -0.68 29.11 -6.24
C ASN A 46 -1.28 28.27 -7.39
N LEU A 47 -1.29 26.93 -7.27
CA LEU A 47 -1.89 26.05 -8.29
C LEU A 47 -3.42 26.12 -8.31
N LEU A 48 -4.03 26.57 -7.22
CA LEU A 48 -5.46 26.72 -7.03
C LEU A 48 -5.95 28.14 -7.37
N ILE A 49 -5.08 29.04 -7.84
CA ILE A 49 -5.48 30.38 -8.29
C ILE A 49 -6.22 30.27 -9.64
N PRO A 50 -7.51 30.66 -9.70
CA PRO A 50 -8.25 30.65 -10.96
C PRO A 50 -7.64 31.64 -11.98
N GLY A 51 -7.41 31.17 -13.20
CA GLY A 51 -6.88 31.98 -14.31
C GLY A 51 -5.42 31.73 -14.68
N ASP A 52 -4.61 31.11 -13.81
CA ASP A 52 -3.17 30.90 -14.04
C ASP A 52 -2.82 29.55 -14.73
N SER A 53 -3.83 28.73 -15.03
CA SER A 53 -3.67 27.40 -15.67
C SER A 53 -4.56 27.25 -16.91
N PRO A 54 -4.26 26.35 -17.87
CA PRO A 54 -5.22 25.98 -18.91
C PRO A 54 -6.53 25.52 -18.26
N GLY A 55 -7.58 26.33 -18.40
CA GLY A 55 -8.93 26.00 -17.93
C GLY A 55 -9.56 24.89 -18.77
N ILE A 56 -10.73 24.39 -18.35
CA ILE A 56 -11.51 23.48 -19.19
C ILE A 56 -12.04 24.27 -20.40
N HIS A 57 -11.78 23.76 -21.60
CA HIS A 57 -12.22 24.36 -22.85
C HIS A 57 -13.58 23.78 -23.25
N PHE A 58 -14.65 24.51 -22.94
CA PHE A 58 -15.88 24.38 -23.72
C PHE A 58 -15.63 25.02 -25.09
N PRO A 59 -16.29 24.61 -26.18
CA PRO A 59 -16.05 25.19 -27.50
C PRO A 59 -16.00 26.74 -27.45
N GLY A 60 -14.78 27.30 -27.54
CA GLY A 60 -14.50 28.74 -27.51
C GLY A 60 -14.47 29.43 -26.13
N LYS A 61 -14.58 28.73 -24.99
CA LYS A 61 -14.68 29.36 -23.66
C LYS A 61 -13.87 28.61 -22.58
N ARG A 62 -13.06 29.34 -21.80
CA ARG A 62 -12.40 28.85 -20.59
C ARG A 62 -13.30 29.12 -19.39
N VAL A 63 -13.62 28.08 -18.63
CA VAL A 63 -14.42 28.18 -17.39
C VAL A 63 -13.61 27.60 -16.23
N PHE A 64 -13.58 28.34 -15.11
CA PHE A 64 -12.84 27.99 -13.90
C PHE A 64 -13.80 27.68 -12.75
N GLY A 65 -14.83 26.87 -13.02
CA GLY A 65 -15.82 26.43 -12.03
C GLY A 65 -15.40 25.14 -11.31
N GLU A 66 -16.36 24.43 -10.73
CA GLU A 66 -16.11 23.22 -9.92
C GLU A 66 -15.39 22.12 -10.71
N ALA A 67 -15.80 21.84 -11.96
CA ALA A 67 -15.14 20.82 -12.78
C ALA A 67 -13.65 21.14 -13.06
N TRP A 68 -13.30 22.42 -13.17
CA TRP A 68 -11.89 22.83 -13.28
C TRP A 68 -11.14 22.59 -11.97
N LEU A 69 -11.79 22.89 -10.85
CA LEU A 69 -11.23 22.64 -9.52
C LEU A 69 -11.02 21.13 -9.30
N ASP A 70 -11.97 20.27 -9.67
CA ASP A 70 -11.84 18.81 -9.51
C ASP A 70 -10.60 18.28 -10.25
N LYS A 71 -10.40 18.68 -11.52
CA LYS A 71 -9.18 18.32 -12.27
C LYS A 71 -7.90 18.87 -11.66
N LYS A 72 -7.99 20.02 -10.99
CA LYS A 72 -6.86 20.61 -10.28
C LYS A 72 -6.54 19.84 -9.01
N LEU A 73 -7.57 19.38 -8.30
CA LEU A 73 -7.42 18.53 -7.12
C LEU A 73 -6.81 17.19 -7.51
N ASP A 74 -7.25 16.52 -8.58
CA ASP A 74 -6.62 15.27 -9.07
C ASP A 74 -5.09 15.45 -9.23
N TYR A 75 -4.68 16.49 -9.95
CA TYR A 75 -3.27 16.79 -10.17
C TYR A 75 -2.51 17.15 -8.88
N LEU A 76 -3.17 17.89 -7.99
CA LEU A 76 -2.59 18.30 -6.72
C LEU A 76 -2.39 17.10 -5.79
N GLU A 77 -3.35 16.19 -5.75
CA GLU A 77 -3.32 14.96 -4.95
C GLU A 77 -2.16 14.07 -5.40
N GLU A 78 -1.97 13.87 -6.71
CA GLU A 78 -0.81 13.13 -7.24
C GLU A 78 0.53 13.78 -6.86
N LEU A 79 0.63 15.10 -6.92
CA LEU A 79 1.84 15.81 -6.52
C LEU A 79 2.11 15.69 -5.02
N LEU A 80 1.07 15.85 -4.20
CA LEU A 80 1.17 15.76 -2.75
C LEU A 80 1.56 14.35 -2.32
N LEU A 81 0.97 13.31 -2.91
CA LEU A 81 1.35 11.91 -2.71
C LEU A 81 2.85 11.67 -3.01
N LYS A 82 3.35 12.22 -4.13
CA LYS A 82 4.77 12.10 -4.49
C LYS A 82 5.70 12.80 -3.50
N GLU A 83 5.31 13.98 -2.99
CA GLU A 83 6.09 14.70 -1.99
C GLU A 83 6.06 13.99 -0.62
N LEU A 84 4.88 13.53 -0.18
CA LEU A 84 4.69 12.71 1.01
C LEU A 84 5.53 11.44 0.99
N ALA A 85 5.49 10.68 -0.11
CA ALA A 85 6.29 9.46 -0.27
C ALA A 85 7.79 9.76 -0.22
N THR A 86 8.23 10.90 -0.78
CA THR A 86 9.62 11.34 -0.70
C THR A 86 10.01 11.67 0.75
N ALA A 87 9.13 12.32 1.51
CA ALA A 87 9.35 12.60 2.92
C ALA A 87 9.45 11.30 3.76
N VAL A 88 8.60 10.31 3.51
CA VAL A 88 8.66 8.98 4.16
C VAL A 88 9.98 8.28 3.88
N LEU A 89 10.43 8.30 2.62
CA LEU A 89 11.65 7.61 2.18
C LEU A 89 12.95 8.37 2.51
N THR A 90 12.84 9.60 3.01
CA THR A 90 14.01 10.43 3.32
C THR A 90 14.87 9.75 4.37
N GLY A 91 16.13 9.47 4.02
CA GLY A 91 17.10 8.82 4.90
C GLY A 91 17.07 7.29 4.88
N ILE A 92 16.06 6.66 4.27
CA ILE A 92 16.00 5.20 4.08
C ILE A 92 17.12 4.73 3.16
N GLU A 93 17.45 5.52 2.13
CA GLU A 93 18.55 5.22 1.20
C GLU A 93 19.92 5.04 1.87
N LYS A 94 20.09 5.62 3.06
CA LYS A 94 21.35 5.56 3.82
C LYS A 94 21.37 4.40 4.81
N ARG A 95 20.23 3.73 5.05
CA ARG A 95 20.14 2.60 5.96
C ARG A 95 20.76 1.35 5.33
N PRO A 96 21.41 0.48 6.12
CA PRO A 96 21.95 -0.76 5.60
C PRO A 96 20.81 -1.70 5.19
N ARG A 97 21.04 -2.58 4.21
CA ARG A 97 19.98 -3.49 3.72
C ARG A 97 19.46 -4.50 4.73
N ASN A 98 20.26 -4.81 5.75
CA ASN A 98 19.88 -5.71 6.84
C ASN A 98 19.22 -4.96 8.00
N ASP A 99 18.90 -3.67 7.83
CA ASP A 99 18.19 -2.87 8.83
C ASP A 99 16.87 -3.57 9.20
N PRO A 100 16.63 -3.85 10.49
CA PRO A 100 15.41 -4.51 10.94
C PRO A 100 14.11 -3.82 10.48
N THR A 101 14.14 -2.49 10.31
CA THR A 101 12.98 -1.71 9.84
C THR A 101 12.59 -2.03 8.39
N LEU A 102 13.52 -2.56 7.59
CA LEU A 102 13.35 -2.92 6.19
C LEU A 102 13.11 -4.43 5.97
N ARG A 103 12.83 -5.20 7.03
CA ARG A 103 12.49 -6.63 6.92
C ARG A 103 11.01 -6.84 6.59
N GLY A 104 10.69 -7.88 5.84
CA GLY A 104 9.33 -8.21 5.41
C GLY A 104 9.03 -7.72 3.98
N SER A 105 7.79 -7.91 3.52
CA SER A 105 7.40 -7.52 2.16
C SER A 105 7.50 -6.01 1.96
N ALA A 106 7.65 -5.58 0.71
CA ALA A 106 7.74 -4.16 0.40
C ALA A 106 6.51 -3.38 0.91
N TRP A 107 5.32 -3.99 0.85
CA TRP A 107 4.09 -3.42 1.39
C TRP A 107 4.18 -3.19 2.91
N ARG A 108 4.62 -4.19 3.68
CA ARG A 108 4.78 -4.06 5.13
C ARG A 108 5.87 -3.08 5.52
N VAL A 109 6.97 -3.05 4.78
CA VAL A 109 8.01 -2.04 4.97
C VAL A 109 7.45 -0.65 4.68
N ALA A 110 6.68 -0.46 3.61
CA ALA A 110 6.05 0.80 3.28
C ALA A 110 5.08 1.25 4.37
N GLU A 111 4.20 0.36 4.84
CA GLU A 111 3.27 0.62 5.94
C GLU A 111 4.00 1.05 7.21
N LYS A 112 5.02 0.30 7.64
CA LYS A 112 5.88 0.66 8.79
C LYS A 112 6.47 2.05 8.66
N LEU A 113 7.04 2.37 7.49
CA LEU A 113 7.71 3.65 7.26
C LEU A 113 6.71 4.81 7.25
N CYS A 114 5.54 4.61 6.64
CA CYS A 114 4.45 5.58 6.69
C CYS A 114 4.03 5.83 8.14
N VAL A 115 3.75 4.78 8.92
CA VAL A 115 3.33 4.95 10.31
C VAL A 115 4.45 5.57 11.16
N TYR A 116 5.71 5.14 11.02
CA TYR A 116 6.83 5.76 11.72
C TYR A 116 6.93 7.27 11.44
N ARG A 117 6.69 7.67 10.19
CA ARG A 117 6.75 9.06 9.78
C ARG A 117 5.61 9.90 10.35
N PHE A 118 4.39 9.36 10.42
CA PHE A 118 3.19 10.16 10.74
C PHE A 118 2.62 9.92 12.15
N ALA A 119 2.93 8.79 12.80
CA ALA A 119 2.45 8.51 14.15
C ALA A 119 3.31 9.14 15.26
N GLY A 120 4.56 9.51 14.95
CA GLY A 120 5.51 10.12 15.89
C GLY A 120 5.94 9.17 17.02
N ASP A 121 7.24 8.80 17.06
CA ASP A 121 7.89 7.96 18.08
C ASP A 121 6.96 7.01 18.87
N TYR A 122 6.18 6.19 18.15
CA TYR A 122 5.57 5.02 18.75
C TYR A 122 6.58 3.89 18.61
N PRO A 123 7.20 3.43 19.71
CA PRO A 123 7.92 2.18 19.67
C PRO A 123 6.84 1.11 19.51
N PHE A 124 6.67 0.59 18.30
CA PHE A 124 5.94 -0.65 18.04
C PHE A 124 6.45 -1.87 18.85
N TYR A 125 7.47 -1.65 19.69
CA TYR A 125 8.02 -2.55 20.69
C TYR A 125 7.27 -2.56 22.04
N GLN A 126 6.10 -1.92 22.17
CA GLN A 126 5.33 -1.93 23.42
C GLN A 126 3.95 -2.54 23.23
N ASP A 127 3.90 -3.83 22.88
CA ASP A 127 3.08 -4.85 23.57
C ASP A 127 3.24 -6.20 22.82
N PRO A 128 3.96 -7.21 23.36
CA PRO A 128 4.03 -8.54 22.74
C PRO A 128 2.69 -9.27 22.68
N ASP A 129 1.65 -8.78 23.38
CA ASP A 129 0.30 -9.38 23.40
C ASP A 129 -0.68 -8.70 22.42
N ASN A 130 -0.24 -7.72 21.63
CA ASN A 130 -1.11 -6.94 20.75
C ASN A 130 -0.68 -7.13 19.28
N ASP A 131 -1.17 -8.22 18.67
CA ASP A 131 -0.89 -8.65 17.28
C ASP A 131 -1.37 -7.66 16.20
N TYR A 132 -2.11 -6.62 16.59
CA TYR A 132 -2.65 -5.63 15.68
C TYR A 132 -2.21 -4.23 16.12
N PRO A 133 -1.43 -3.49 15.32
CA PRO A 133 -1.31 -2.06 15.56
C PRO A 133 -2.73 -1.47 15.56
N PRO A 134 -3.08 -0.59 16.52
CA PRO A 134 -4.38 0.08 16.49
C PRO A 134 -4.54 0.75 15.12
N PRO A 135 -5.75 0.81 14.54
CA PRO A 135 -5.97 1.41 13.24
C PRO A 135 -5.37 2.82 13.25
N TYR A 136 -4.24 2.98 12.57
CA TYR A 136 -3.65 4.28 12.36
C TYR A 136 -4.51 4.92 11.30
N GLU A 137 -5.52 5.65 11.73
CA GLU A 137 -6.13 6.64 10.87
C GLU A 137 -5.02 7.66 10.61
N PHE A 138 -4.41 7.58 9.41
CA PHE A 138 -4.03 8.79 8.74
C PHE A 138 -5.33 9.57 8.66
N ASP A 139 -5.58 10.37 9.70
CA ASP A 139 -6.81 11.13 9.89
C ASP A 139 -6.74 12.31 8.93
N CYS A 140 -6.80 11.90 7.67
CA CYS A 140 -6.89 12.68 6.46
C CYS A 140 -8.29 12.49 5.88
N ASP A 141 -9.29 12.13 6.70
CA ASP A 141 -10.68 12.25 6.30
C ASP A 141 -10.98 13.76 6.19
N VAL A 142 -10.38 14.32 5.15
CA VAL A 142 -10.28 15.68 4.74
C VAL A 142 -11.30 15.70 3.64
N ALA A 143 -12.50 16.19 3.93
CA ALA A 143 -13.56 16.31 2.94
C ALA A 143 -13.14 17.07 1.64
N ALA A 144 -11.95 17.73 1.64
CA ALA A 144 -11.36 18.47 0.54
C ALA A 144 -10.19 17.77 -0.23
N LEU A 145 -9.60 16.68 0.26
CA LEU A 145 -8.51 15.93 -0.40
C LEU A 145 -8.73 14.43 -0.28
N ARG A 146 -8.81 13.71 -1.40
CA ARG A 146 -9.12 12.26 -1.45
C ARG A 146 -7.84 11.42 -1.39
N ILE A 147 -6.99 11.65 -0.40
CA ILE A 147 -5.73 10.93 -0.21
C ILE A 147 -5.84 10.13 1.08
N GLY A 148 -5.76 8.80 1.03
CA GLY A 148 -5.71 7.92 2.19
C GLY A 148 -4.32 7.38 2.53
N LEU A 149 -4.20 6.68 3.67
CA LEU A 149 -2.97 5.96 4.03
C LEU A 149 -2.60 4.91 2.99
N SER A 150 -3.60 4.18 2.46
CA SER A 150 -3.41 3.14 1.46
C SER A 150 -2.76 3.66 0.18
N ASP A 151 -3.21 4.82 -0.32
CA ASP A 151 -2.65 5.45 -1.52
C ASP A 151 -1.17 5.80 -1.32
N LEU A 152 -0.82 6.26 -0.11
CA LEU A 152 0.56 6.56 0.23
C LEU A 152 1.41 5.30 0.40
N VAL A 153 0.89 4.26 1.07
CA VAL A 153 1.57 2.96 1.21
C VAL A 153 1.88 2.36 -0.16
N GLU A 154 0.93 2.41 -1.09
CA GLU A 154 1.13 1.91 -2.46
C GLU A 154 2.28 2.62 -3.16
N VAL A 155 2.28 3.96 -3.17
CA VAL A 155 3.35 4.76 -3.80
C VAL A 155 4.72 4.54 -3.14
N VAL A 156 4.76 4.38 -1.81
CA VAL A 156 6.00 4.09 -1.08
C VAL A 156 6.48 2.67 -1.38
N CYS A 157 5.58 1.69 -1.41
CA CYS A 157 5.85 0.29 -1.74
C CYS A 157 6.52 0.19 -3.11
N GLU A 158 5.92 0.74 -4.16
CA GLU A 158 6.47 0.70 -5.52
C GLU A 158 7.90 1.28 -5.59
N ARG A 159 8.16 2.36 -4.86
CA ARG A 159 9.50 2.98 -4.81
C ARG A 159 10.49 2.13 -4.06
N ILE A 160 10.09 1.56 -2.93
CA ILE A 160 10.92 0.64 -2.13
C ILE A 160 11.29 -0.59 -2.95
N GLU A 161 10.34 -1.19 -3.66
CA GLU A 161 10.61 -2.32 -4.55
C GLU A 161 11.65 -1.98 -5.60
N LYS A 162 11.50 -0.82 -6.24
CA LYS A 162 12.37 -0.38 -7.33
C LYS A 162 13.78 -0.01 -6.88
N GLN A 163 13.92 0.58 -5.69
CA GLN A 163 15.16 1.25 -5.26
C GLN A 163 15.91 0.53 -4.15
N HIS A 164 15.20 -0.23 -3.30
CA HIS A 164 15.74 -0.75 -2.04
C HIS A 164 15.63 -2.26 -1.88
N MET A 165 14.51 -2.86 -2.29
CA MET A 165 14.29 -4.29 -2.05
C MET A 165 15.20 -5.16 -2.91
N ARG A 166 15.68 -6.24 -2.30
CA ARG A 166 16.41 -7.32 -2.96
C ARG A 166 15.74 -8.61 -2.60
N TYR A 167 14.78 -8.99 -3.43
CA TYR A 167 14.12 -10.27 -3.31
C TYR A 167 15.11 -11.42 -3.52
N ARG A 168 14.92 -12.48 -2.75
CA ARG A 168 15.52 -13.80 -2.97
C ARG A 168 14.78 -14.50 -4.09
N LEU A 169 15.50 -15.37 -4.79
CA LEU A 169 14.89 -16.30 -5.73
C LEU A 169 14.45 -17.53 -4.96
N TRP A 170 13.33 -18.12 -5.37
CA TRP A 170 12.81 -19.34 -4.78
C TRP A 170 13.80 -20.49 -4.96
N ASP A 171 14.24 -21.04 -3.84
CA ASP A 171 15.05 -22.25 -3.75
C ASP A 171 14.15 -23.45 -3.37
N ALA A 172 14.71 -24.66 -3.42
CA ALA A 172 13.95 -25.88 -3.19
C ALA A 172 13.37 -25.93 -1.76
N ASP A 173 14.15 -25.51 -0.77
CA ASP A 173 13.76 -25.54 0.64
C ASP A 173 12.62 -24.54 0.91
N ALA A 174 12.67 -23.35 0.31
CA ALA A 174 11.59 -22.36 0.39
C ALA A 174 10.31 -22.81 -0.30
N ILE A 175 10.41 -23.53 -1.43
CA ILE A 175 9.25 -24.09 -2.11
C ILE A 175 8.62 -25.20 -1.27
N GLU A 176 9.42 -26.09 -0.67
CA GLU A 176 8.92 -27.16 0.21
C GLU A 176 8.17 -26.58 1.42
N GLN A 177 8.74 -25.56 2.07
CA GLN A 177 8.04 -24.86 3.17
C GLN A 177 6.78 -24.13 2.70
N LEU A 178 6.79 -23.55 1.50
CA LEU A 178 5.60 -22.91 0.92
C LEU A 178 4.51 -23.94 0.64
N GLU A 179 4.84 -25.09 0.06
CA GLU A 179 3.91 -26.20 -0.14
C GLU A 179 3.30 -26.66 1.18
N HIS A 180 4.14 -26.81 2.20
CA HIS A 180 3.67 -27.18 3.53
C HIS A 180 2.66 -26.16 4.07
N TYR A 181 2.97 -24.87 3.97
CA TYR A 181 2.10 -23.78 4.39
C TYR A 181 0.77 -23.74 3.65
N LEU A 182 0.78 -23.95 2.33
CA LEU A 182 -0.41 -23.83 1.50
C LEU A 182 -1.41 -24.96 1.71
N TYR A 183 -0.94 -26.19 1.91
CA TYR A 183 -1.78 -27.39 1.79
C TYR A 183 -1.93 -28.20 3.08
N TYR A 184 -0.98 -28.12 4.01
CA TYR A 184 -0.93 -29.03 5.15
C TYR A 184 -1.23 -28.30 6.45
N GLU A 185 -2.03 -28.94 7.29
CA GLU A 185 -2.18 -28.56 8.69
C GLU A 185 -0.82 -28.63 9.39
N VAL A 186 -0.54 -27.65 10.26
CA VAL A 186 0.60 -27.70 11.16
C VAL A 186 0.09 -28.08 12.55
N PRO A 187 0.29 -29.34 12.99
CA PRO A 187 -0.11 -29.77 14.32
C PRO A 187 0.49 -28.84 15.39
N ASP A 188 -0.28 -28.51 16.42
CA ASP A 188 0.13 -27.65 17.54
C ASP A 188 0.37 -26.16 17.20
N SER A 189 0.03 -25.71 15.98
CA SER A 189 0.02 -24.29 15.63
C SER A 189 -1.37 -23.67 15.84
N ASP A 190 -1.49 -22.76 16.82
CA ASP A 190 -2.72 -21.98 17.04
C ASP A 190 -3.07 -21.04 15.86
N LEU A 191 -2.11 -20.78 14.96
CA LEU A 191 -2.27 -19.87 13.83
C LEU A 191 -2.56 -20.57 12.49
N TYR A 192 -2.27 -21.86 12.37
CA TYR A 192 -2.30 -22.61 11.10
C TYR A 192 -2.95 -23.99 11.26
N ILE A 193 -4.17 -23.97 11.80
CA ILE A 193 -5.00 -25.15 12.11
C ILE A 193 -5.45 -25.87 10.83
N GLU A 194 -5.46 -25.18 9.69
CA GLU A 194 -5.69 -25.77 8.37
C GLU A 194 -4.70 -25.17 7.36
N GLY A 195 -4.46 -25.85 6.22
CA GLY A 195 -3.60 -25.32 5.16
C GLY A 195 -4.14 -24.00 4.59
N ALA A 196 -3.29 -23.04 4.25
CA ALA A 196 -3.74 -21.69 3.89
C ALA A 196 -4.77 -21.64 2.74
N LEU A 197 -4.76 -22.62 1.84
CA LEU A 197 -5.72 -22.72 0.73
C LEU A 197 -6.95 -23.60 1.03
N SER A 198 -7.01 -24.32 2.16
CA SER A 198 -8.18 -25.13 2.55
C SER A 198 -9.39 -24.26 2.85
N THR A 199 -9.17 -23.06 3.38
CA THR A 199 -10.23 -22.13 3.79
C THR A 199 -10.86 -21.37 2.61
N ARG A 200 -10.15 -21.31 1.47
CA ARG A 200 -10.56 -20.60 0.25
C ARG A 200 -11.04 -21.59 -0.82
N VAL A 201 -12.07 -22.38 -0.49
CA VAL A 201 -12.58 -23.43 -1.37
C VAL A 201 -13.31 -22.83 -2.58
N TYR A 202 -12.62 -22.74 -3.72
CA TYR A 202 -13.28 -22.59 -5.01
C TYR A 202 -14.17 -23.84 -5.26
N GLY A 203 -15.39 -23.63 -5.77
CA GLY A 203 -16.30 -24.74 -6.13
C GLY A 203 -15.75 -25.67 -7.23
N ARG A 204 -14.71 -25.23 -7.92
CA ARG A 204 -13.97 -25.92 -8.99
C ARG A 204 -12.45 -25.75 -8.73
N PRO A 205 -11.59 -26.58 -9.32
CA PRO A 205 -10.16 -26.27 -9.35
C PRO A 205 -9.94 -24.89 -9.99
N ALA A 206 -9.14 -24.06 -9.34
CA ALA A 206 -8.66 -22.78 -9.84
C ALA A 206 -7.75 -23.02 -11.04
N ASP A 207 -7.75 -22.11 -12.03
CA ASP A 207 -6.70 -22.13 -13.05
C ASP A 207 -5.36 -21.65 -12.47
N VAL A 208 -4.25 -21.79 -13.21
CA VAL A 208 -2.90 -21.42 -12.73
C VAL A 208 -2.82 -19.96 -12.25
N LYS A 209 -3.52 -19.04 -12.93
CA LYS A 209 -3.48 -17.61 -12.59
C LYS A 209 -4.28 -17.34 -11.31
N GLU A 210 -5.47 -17.91 -11.21
CA GLU A 210 -6.30 -17.87 -10.00
C GLU A 210 -5.56 -18.49 -8.80
N PHE A 211 -4.88 -19.62 -9.02
CA PHE A 211 -4.07 -20.29 -8.01
C PHE A 211 -2.92 -19.40 -7.52
N LEU A 212 -2.10 -18.83 -8.43
CA LEU A 212 -0.98 -17.97 -8.04
C LEU A 212 -1.44 -16.70 -7.32
N ALA A 213 -2.60 -16.14 -7.69
CA ALA A 213 -3.21 -15.04 -6.94
C ALA A 213 -3.58 -15.48 -5.52
N GLY A 214 -4.19 -16.67 -5.37
CA GLY A 214 -4.49 -17.24 -4.06
C GLY A 214 -3.24 -17.51 -3.20
N VAL A 215 -2.13 -17.94 -3.81
CA VAL A 215 -0.84 -18.10 -3.12
C VAL A 215 -0.29 -16.74 -2.65
N ALA A 216 -0.32 -15.73 -3.51
CA ALA A 216 0.13 -14.39 -3.17
C ALA A 216 -0.70 -13.78 -2.02
N ASP A 217 -2.02 -13.96 -2.08
CA ASP A 217 -2.92 -13.53 -1.01
C ASP A 217 -2.65 -14.28 0.30
N ALA A 218 -2.46 -15.61 0.25
CA ALA A 218 -2.14 -16.40 1.44
C ALA A 218 -0.84 -15.92 2.10
N ILE A 219 0.22 -15.69 1.31
CA ILE A 219 1.47 -15.11 1.81
C ILE A 219 1.22 -13.72 2.43
N ALA A 220 0.38 -12.89 1.82
CA ALA A 220 0.06 -11.55 2.35
C ALA A 220 -0.78 -11.60 3.64
N GLU A 221 -1.56 -12.65 3.84
CA GLU A 221 -2.38 -12.92 5.03
C GLU A 221 -1.61 -13.56 6.18
N LEU A 222 -0.32 -13.86 6.01
CA LEU A 222 0.51 -14.36 7.10
C LEU A 222 0.40 -13.43 8.33
N PRO A 223 0.18 -14.00 9.53
CA PRO A 223 0.14 -13.23 10.75
C PRO A 223 1.43 -12.42 10.91
N VAL A 224 1.31 -11.28 11.59
CA VAL A 224 2.40 -10.33 11.71
C VAL A 224 2.93 -10.40 13.14
N ARG A 225 4.21 -10.76 13.31
CA ARG A 225 4.93 -10.65 14.60
C ARG A 225 6.06 -9.64 14.46
N GLU A 226 6.13 -8.70 15.40
CA GLU A 226 7.12 -7.60 15.39
C GLU A 226 7.06 -6.72 14.11
N LEU A 227 5.89 -6.60 13.47
CA LEU A 227 5.74 -5.93 12.17
C LEU A 227 6.64 -6.51 11.06
N THR A 228 7.01 -7.76 11.24
CA THR A 228 7.57 -8.63 10.21
C THR A 228 6.56 -9.74 9.99
N GLU A 229 6.43 -10.22 8.75
CA GLU A 229 5.61 -11.40 8.50
C GLU A 229 6.14 -12.56 9.34
N CYS A 230 5.25 -13.28 10.01
CA CYS A 230 5.60 -14.46 10.77
C CYS A 230 6.38 -15.41 9.87
N THR A 231 7.47 -15.92 10.43
CA THR A 231 8.13 -17.11 9.92
C THR A 231 7.23 -18.33 10.12
N PHE A 232 7.31 -19.29 9.21
CA PHE A 232 6.62 -20.58 9.34
C PHE A 232 6.84 -21.20 10.75
N PRO A 233 5.87 -21.90 11.36
CA PRO A 233 5.97 -22.38 12.75
C PRO A 233 7.21 -23.23 13.05
N ASP A 234 7.50 -23.31 14.36
CA ASP A 234 8.77 -23.62 15.02
C ASP A 234 9.44 -24.98 14.72
N ASP A 235 8.88 -25.81 13.85
CA ASP A 235 9.36 -27.17 13.59
C ASP A 235 10.42 -27.25 12.48
N TYR A 236 10.60 -26.18 11.68
CA TYR A 236 11.67 -26.12 10.68
C TYR A 236 12.93 -25.46 11.25
N PRO A 237 14.11 -26.10 11.10
CA PRO A 237 15.37 -25.58 11.66
C PRO A 237 15.79 -24.25 11.03
N GLU A 238 15.35 -23.94 9.81
CA GLU A 238 15.50 -22.64 9.16
C GLU A 238 14.14 -22.16 8.64
N GLN A 239 13.46 -21.31 9.42
CA GLN A 239 12.14 -20.81 9.02
C GLN A 239 12.28 -19.76 7.90
N VAL A 240 11.65 -20.05 6.75
CA VAL A 240 11.67 -19.17 5.59
C VAL A 240 10.69 -18.00 5.80
N ARG A 241 11.11 -16.80 5.40
CA ARG A 241 10.24 -15.61 5.32
C ARG A 241 9.82 -15.41 3.87
N PHE A 242 8.60 -15.81 3.53
CA PHE A 242 8.13 -15.73 2.13
C PHE A 242 8.15 -14.30 1.57
N SER A 243 8.00 -13.28 2.40
CA SER A 243 8.20 -11.86 2.03
C SER A 243 9.55 -11.52 1.42
N ASP A 244 10.60 -12.24 1.80
CA ASP A 244 11.94 -11.98 1.32
C ASP A 244 12.12 -12.49 -0.11
N TYR A 245 11.20 -13.30 -0.64
CA TYR A 245 11.26 -13.90 -1.97
C TYR A 245 10.48 -13.09 -3.01
N VAL A 246 10.81 -13.25 -4.29
CA VAL A 246 10.06 -12.60 -5.38
C VAL A 246 8.58 -13.03 -5.35
N PRO A 247 7.64 -12.19 -5.80
CA PRO A 247 6.23 -12.58 -5.90
C PRO A 247 6.05 -13.93 -6.64
N PRO A 248 5.08 -14.79 -6.25
CA PRO A 248 4.90 -16.13 -6.85
C PRO A 248 4.77 -16.12 -8.38
N GLN A 249 4.11 -15.10 -8.95
CA GLN A 249 4.04 -14.86 -10.40
C GLN A 249 5.41 -14.74 -11.11
N ASN A 250 6.51 -14.49 -10.38
CA ASN A 250 7.86 -14.38 -10.91
C ASN A 250 8.72 -15.63 -10.66
N MET A 251 8.15 -16.71 -10.12
CA MET A 251 8.79 -18.03 -10.06
C MET A 251 9.09 -18.56 -11.48
N THR A 252 9.99 -19.54 -11.60
CA THR A 252 10.22 -20.20 -12.90
C THR A 252 9.01 -21.03 -13.31
N ALA A 253 8.89 -21.33 -14.61
CA ALA A 253 7.81 -22.17 -15.11
C ALA A 253 7.81 -23.56 -14.47
N GLU A 254 8.98 -24.14 -14.16
CA GLU A 254 9.06 -25.43 -13.48
C GLU A 254 8.54 -25.35 -12.04
N GLN A 255 8.87 -24.28 -11.31
CA GLN A 255 8.44 -24.05 -9.93
C GLN A 255 6.92 -23.86 -9.86
N ILE A 256 6.36 -23.09 -10.80
CA ILE A 256 4.91 -22.87 -10.91
C ILE A 256 4.19 -24.18 -11.22
N ASP A 257 4.68 -24.96 -12.18
CA ASP A 257 4.05 -26.25 -12.53
C ASP A 257 4.11 -27.22 -11.35
N GLN A 258 5.25 -27.33 -10.65
CA GLN A 258 5.37 -28.17 -9.46
C GLN A 258 4.31 -27.83 -8.40
N LEU A 259 4.24 -26.55 -7.98
CA LEU A 259 3.26 -26.07 -6.99
C LEU A 259 1.83 -26.35 -7.44
N TYR A 260 1.51 -26.03 -8.70
CA TYR A 260 0.16 -26.18 -9.23
C TYR A 260 -0.27 -27.65 -9.34
N GLN A 261 0.63 -28.56 -9.77
CA GLN A 261 0.32 -29.99 -9.79
C GLN A 261 0.07 -30.55 -8.38
N ASN A 262 0.78 -30.04 -7.37
CA ASN A 262 0.56 -30.43 -5.98
C ASN A 262 -0.77 -29.90 -5.43
N TYR A 263 -1.14 -28.66 -5.77
CA TYR A 263 -2.49 -28.13 -5.53
C TYR A 263 -3.59 -29.01 -6.13
N LEU A 264 -3.47 -29.44 -7.39
CA LEU A 264 -4.48 -30.28 -8.02
C LEU A 264 -4.64 -31.64 -7.31
N LYS A 265 -3.53 -32.26 -6.91
CA LYS A 265 -3.55 -33.52 -6.14
C LYS A 265 -4.22 -33.33 -4.78
N TRP A 266 -3.87 -32.27 -4.07
CA TRP A 266 -4.47 -31.92 -2.78
C TRP A 266 -5.98 -31.66 -2.92
N TYR A 267 -6.39 -30.85 -3.91
CA TYR A 267 -7.80 -30.54 -4.17
C TYR A 267 -8.63 -31.80 -4.49
N GLU A 268 -8.08 -32.73 -5.28
CA GLU A 268 -8.72 -34.02 -5.54
C GLU A 268 -8.87 -34.89 -4.29
N ALA A 269 -7.91 -34.82 -3.36
CA ALA A 269 -7.94 -35.58 -2.12
C ALA A 269 -9.00 -35.04 -1.15
N GLU A 270 -9.11 -33.72 -0.98
CA GLU A 270 -10.10 -33.12 -0.07
C GLU A 270 -11.54 -33.23 -0.58
N LYS A 271 -11.77 -33.12 -1.90
CA LYS A 271 -13.12 -33.23 -2.50
C LYS A 271 -13.63 -34.67 -2.62
N ARG A 272 -12.84 -35.68 -2.20
CA ARG A 272 -13.24 -37.10 -2.15
C ARG A 272 -13.71 -37.57 -0.77
N LEU A 273 -13.85 -36.66 0.20
CA LEU A 273 -14.59 -36.86 1.45
C LEU A 273 -16.02 -36.31 1.34
#